data_AF-A0A3N9WQ76-F1
#
_entry.id   AF-A0A3N9WQ76-F1
#
_cell.length_a   1.000
_cell.length_b   1.000
_cell.length_c   1.000
_cell.angle_alpha   90.00
_cell.angle_beta   90.00
_cell.angle_gamma   90.00
#
_symmetry.space_group_name_H-M   'P 1'
#
loop_
_entity.id
_entity.type
_entity.pdbx_description
1 polymer ?
#
loop_
_entity_poly.entity_id
_entity_poly.type
_entity_poly.pdbx_seq_one_letter_code
_entity_poly.pdbx_strand_id
1 'polypeptide(L)'
;MDPNQIRGQGIALGHVGQSFGDQLGQFRAGLSAYEGAWGDDTIGGLIGAAYNVVSQWAFECWKEVADELSSAGQDLAGMASAYEETDQKAAEDLGRLQELLG
;
A
#
# COMPACT_ATOMS: atom_id res chain seq x y z
N MET A 1 5.77 10.53 19.93
CA MET A 1 6.39 9.51 19.05
C MET A 1 7.49 10.21 18.27
N ASP A 2 8.58 9.50 17.92
CA ASP A 2 9.65 10.07 17.09
C ASP A 2 9.18 10.17 15.61
N PRO A 3 9.11 11.38 15.02
CA PRO A 3 8.69 11.57 13.64
C PRO A 3 9.53 10.79 12.62
N ASN A 4 10.83 10.62 12.88
CA ASN A 4 11.72 9.88 11.99
C ASN A 4 11.38 8.39 11.97
N GLN A 5 11.00 7.82 13.12
CA GLN A 5 10.55 6.43 13.19
C GLN A 5 9.23 6.23 12.44
N ILE A 6 8.26 7.14 12.62
CA ILE A 6 6.98 7.10 11.90
C ILE A 6 7.22 7.18 10.39
N ARG A 7 8.06 8.12 9.94
CA ARG A 7 8.40 8.26 8.52
C ARG A 7 9.06 7.02 7.96
N GLY A 8 10.02 6.44 8.69
CA GLY A 8 10.67 5.20 8.29
C GLY A 8 9.69 4.03 8.14
N GLN A 9 8.73 3.91 9.07
CA GLN A 9 7.67 2.91 8.98
C GLN A 9 6.74 3.16 7.78
N GLY A 10 6.38 4.42 7.51
CA GLY A 10 5.57 4.78 6.33
C GLY A 10 6.25 4.41 5.02
N ILE A 11 7.54 4.69 4.88
CA ILE A 11 8.35 4.30 3.72
C ILE A 11 8.41 2.77 3.58
N ALA A 12 8.66 2.06 4.67
CA ALA A 12 8.71 0.59 4.65
C ALA A 12 7.36 -0.01 4.21
N LEU A 13 6.25 0.51 4.72
CA LEU A 13 4.91 0.04 4.36
C LEU A 13 4.57 0.32 2.89
N GLY A 14 4.94 1.50 2.38
CA GLY A 14 4.81 1.82 0.95
C GLY A 14 5.63 0.88 0.06
N HIS A 15 6.85 0.53 0.47
CA HIS A 15 7.66 -0.45 -0.26
C HIS A 15 7.04 -1.85 -0.25
N VAL A 16 6.42 -2.27 0.85
CA VAL A 16 5.69 -3.55 0.92
C VAL A 16 4.49 -3.53 -0.02
N GLY A 17 3.70 -2.45 -0.03
CA GLY A 17 2.56 -2.30 -0.95
C GLY A 17 2.99 -2.39 -2.42
N GLN A 18 4.03 -1.64 -2.81
CA GLN A 18 4.57 -1.68 -4.17
C GLN A 18 5.09 -3.07 -4.56
N SER A 19 5.91 -3.67 -3.70
CA SER A 19 6.48 -5.00 -3.95
C SER A 19 5.40 -6.08 -4.07
N PHE A 20 4.34 -5.99 -3.26
CA PHE A 20 3.21 -6.89 -3.33
C PHE A 20 2.45 -6.72 -4.65
N GLY A 21 2.19 -5.48 -5.08
CA GLY A 21 1.58 -5.20 -6.38
C GLY A 21 2.39 -5.75 -7.57
N ASP A 22 3.71 -5.60 -7.54
CA ASP A 22 4.60 -6.13 -8.58
C ASP A 22 4.57 -7.66 -8.63
N GLN A 23 4.64 -8.32 -7.47
CA GLN A 23 4.54 -9.78 -7.36
C GLN A 23 3.18 -10.30 -7.81
N LEU A 24 2.11 -9.57 -7.51
CA LEU A 24 0.76 -9.90 -7.96
C LEU A 24 0.65 -9.85 -9.49
N GLY A 25 1.25 -8.83 -10.12
CA GLY A 25 1.34 -8.72 -11.58
C GLY A 25 2.10 -9.89 -12.20
N GLN A 26 3.22 -10.28 -11.61
CA GLN A 26 4.00 -11.46 -12.06
C GLN A 26 3.21 -12.76 -11.90
N PHE A 27 2.49 -12.92 -10.79
CA PHE A 27 1.64 -14.08 -10.56
C PHE A 27 0.53 -14.18 -11.61
N ARG A 28 -0.17 -13.06 -11.89
CA ARG A 28 -1.17 -12.99 -12.96
C ARG A 28 -0.60 -13.34 -14.33
N ALA A 29 0.58 -12.82 -14.66
CA ALA A 29 1.25 -13.15 -15.91
C ALA A 29 1.59 -14.65 -15.98
N GLY A 30 2.06 -15.26 -14.89
CA GLY A 30 2.32 -16.69 -14.81
C GLY A 30 1.06 -17.55 -15.00
N LEU A 31 -0.10 -17.06 -14.57
CA LEU A 31 -1.37 -17.75 -14.76
C LEU A 31 -1.90 -17.70 -16.19
N SER A 32 -1.46 -16.76 -17.03
CA SER A 32 -1.87 -16.70 -18.45
C SER A 32 -1.56 -17.99 -19.21
N ALA A 33 -0.55 -18.75 -18.78
CA ALA A 33 -0.21 -20.06 -19.35
C ALA A 33 -1.29 -21.15 -19.10
N TYR A 34 -2.20 -20.92 -18.15
CA TYR A 34 -3.28 -21.84 -17.82
C TYR A 34 -4.64 -21.40 -18.41
N GLU A 35 -4.70 -20.25 -19.08
CA GLU A 35 -5.91 -19.85 -19.82
C GLU A 35 -6.21 -20.87 -20.92
N GLY A 36 -7.43 -21.41 -20.92
CA GLY A 36 -7.85 -22.44 -21.89
C GLY A 36 -7.37 -23.86 -21.59
N ALA A 37 -6.72 -24.12 -20.45
CA ALA A 37 -6.23 -25.45 -20.08
C ALA A 37 -7.35 -26.48 -19.78
N TRP A 38 -8.61 -26.04 -19.73
CA TRP A 38 -9.74 -26.82 -19.24
C TRP A 38 -10.46 -27.62 -20.33
N GLY A 39 -10.07 -27.46 -21.60
CA GLY A 39 -10.69 -28.11 -22.75
C GLY A 39 -11.87 -27.31 -23.33
N ASP A 40 -12.20 -27.60 -24.59
CA ASP A 40 -13.23 -26.87 -25.36
C ASP A 40 -14.63 -27.51 -25.28
N ASP A 41 -14.78 -28.57 -24.48
CA ASP A 41 -16.09 -29.19 -24.25
C ASP A 41 -16.93 -28.38 -23.25
N THR A 42 -18.21 -28.74 -23.09
CA THR A 42 -19.12 -28.02 -22.19
C THR A 42 -18.58 -27.94 -20.77
N ILE A 43 -17.90 -29.00 -20.29
CA ILE A 43 -17.35 -29.06 -18.94
C ILE A 43 -16.15 -28.09 -18.83
N GLY A 44 -15.23 -28.13 -19.78
CA GLY A 44 -14.08 -27.23 -19.85
C GLY A 44 -14.48 -25.76 -19.95
N GLY A 45 -15.51 -25.45 -20.75
CA GLY A 45 -16.08 -24.10 -20.84
C GLY A 45 -16.63 -23.59 -19.50
N LEU A 46 -17.35 -24.43 -18.74
CA LEU A 46 -17.86 -24.07 -17.41
C LEU A 46 -16.74 -23.85 -16.40
N ILE A 47 -15.70 -24.69 -16.41
CA ILE A 47 -14.53 -24.55 -15.53
C ILE A 47 -13.78 -23.26 -15.88
N GLY A 48 -13.54 -22.99 -17.16
CA GLY A 48 -12.88 -21.76 -17.60
C GLY A 48 -13.65 -20.51 -17.21
N ALA A 49 -14.98 -20.51 -17.34
CA ALA A 49 -15.82 -19.40 -16.91
C ALA A 49 -15.75 -19.16 -15.39
N ALA A 50 -15.86 -20.23 -14.59
CA ALA A 50 -15.74 -20.13 -13.12
C ALA A 50 -14.35 -19.64 -12.70
N TYR A 51 -13.29 -20.17 -13.34
CA TYR A 51 -11.92 -19.73 -13.13
C TYR A 51 -11.75 -18.24 -13.40
N ASN A 52 -12.25 -17.73 -14.53
CA ASN A 52 -12.12 -16.32 -14.89
C ASN A 52 -12.80 -15.41 -13.86
N VAL A 53 -14.03 -15.73 -13.44
CA VAL A 53 -14.76 -14.92 -12.46
C VAL A 53 -14.05 -14.89 -11.11
N VAL A 54 -13.64 -16.06 -10.60
CA VAL A 54 -13.00 -16.15 -9.27
C VAL A 54 -11.61 -15.52 -9.28
N SER A 55 -10.81 -15.78 -10.33
CA SER A 55 -9.47 -15.22 -10.44
C SER A 55 -9.51 -13.70 -10.59
N GLN A 56 -10.41 -13.16 -11.41
CA GLN A 56 -10.59 -11.72 -11.54
C GLN A 56 -10.92 -11.07 -10.19
N TRP A 57 -11.92 -11.60 -9.48
CA TRP A 57 -12.29 -11.09 -8.17
C TRP A 57 -11.13 -11.15 -7.17
N ALA A 58 -10.40 -12.26 -7.13
CA ALA A 58 -9.23 -12.39 -6.25
C ALA A 58 -8.14 -11.35 -6.57
N PHE A 59 -7.85 -11.12 -7.86
CA PHE A 59 -6.89 -10.11 -8.28
C PHE A 59 -7.31 -8.68 -7.92
N GLU A 60 -8.59 -8.37 -8.00
CA GLU A 60 -9.13 -7.08 -7.57
C GLU A 60 -8.94 -6.89 -6.05
N CYS A 61 -9.31 -7.88 -5.23
CA CYS A 61 -9.12 -7.82 -3.78
C CYS A 61 -7.64 -7.67 -3.38
N TRP A 62 -6.74 -8.42 -4.01
CA TRP A 62 -5.31 -8.31 -3.71
C TRP A 62 -4.72 -6.97 -4.15
N LYS A 63 -5.20 -6.41 -5.27
CA LYS A 63 -4.79 -5.08 -5.70
C LYS A 63 -5.24 -4.01 -4.70
N GLU A 64 -6.49 -4.08 -4.21
CA GLU A 64 -6.99 -3.16 -3.19
C GLU A 64 -6.12 -3.19 -1.92
N VAL A 65 -5.68 -4.38 -1.49
CA VAL A 65 -4.74 -4.52 -0.36
C VAL A 65 -3.39 -3.84 -0.65
N ALA A 66 -2.84 -4.00 -1.85
CA ALA A 66 -1.59 -3.34 -2.23
C ALA A 66 -1.69 -1.80 -2.20
N ASP A 67 -2.82 -1.29 -2.70
CA ASP A 67 -3.13 0.14 -2.72
C ASP A 67 -3.35 0.68 -1.29
N GLU A 68 -4.02 -0.09 -0.42
CA GLU A 68 -4.26 0.28 0.98
C GLU A 68 -2.96 0.33 1.79
N LEU A 69 -2.05 -0.62 1.59
CA LEU A 69 -0.71 -0.59 2.20
C LEU A 69 0.07 0.65 1.76
N SER A 70 -0.02 1.01 0.49
CA SER A 70 0.62 2.21 -0.05
C SER A 70 0.02 3.49 0.52
N SER A 71 -1.31 3.54 0.65
CA SER A 71 -2.03 4.66 1.27
C SER A 71 -1.65 4.81 2.74
N ALA A 72 -1.66 3.73 3.51
CA ALA A 72 -1.26 3.75 4.92
C ALA A 72 0.19 4.23 5.10
N GLY A 73 1.09 3.88 4.16
CA GLY A 73 2.45 4.40 4.15
C GLY A 73 2.51 5.93 3.97
N GLN A 74 1.67 6.48 3.08
CA GLN A 74 1.55 7.92 2.86
C GLN A 74 0.95 8.63 4.08
N ASP A 75 -0.05 8.04 4.72
CA ASP A 75 -0.68 8.59 5.92
C ASP A 75 0.34 8.71 7.07
N LEU A 76 1.18 7.69 7.27
CA LEU A 76 2.27 7.74 8.26
C LEU A 76 3.29 8.84 7.93
N ALA A 77 3.66 9.01 6.65
CA ALA A 77 4.54 10.11 6.25
C ALA A 77 3.91 11.49 6.50
N GLY A 78 2.60 11.62 6.29
CA GLY A 78 1.83 12.81 6.64
C GLY A 78 1.84 13.09 8.14
N MET A 79 1.59 12.06 8.96
CA MET A 79 1.65 12.16 10.42
C MET A 79 3.04 12.60 10.91
N ALA A 80 4.12 12.01 10.38
CA ALA A 80 5.48 12.40 10.73
C ALA A 80 5.74 13.89 10.45
N SER A 81 5.29 14.39 9.29
CA SER A 81 5.44 15.79 8.91
C SER A 81 4.64 16.72 9.84
N ALA A 82 3.43 16.32 10.24
CA ALA A 82 2.62 17.09 11.18
C ALA A 82 3.24 17.18 12.58
N TYR A 83 3.90 16.13 13.05
CA TYR A 83 4.64 16.17 14.31
C TYR A 83 5.83 17.12 14.26
N GLU A 84 6.64 17.07 13.18
CA GLU A 84 7.77 17.99 13.02
C GLU A 84 7.34 19.46 12.97
N GLU A 85 6.26 19.76 12.26
CA GLU A 85 5.71 21.12 12.21
C GLU A 85 5.24 21.59 13.59
N THR A 86 4.62 20.70 14.37
CA THR A 86 4.14 21.01 15.71
C THR A 86 5.30 21.26 16.67
N ASP A 87 6.33 20.41 16.65
CA ASP A 87 7.52 20.55 17.49
C ASP A 87 8.29 21.82 17.13
N GLN A 88 8.39 22.16 15.85
CA GLN A 88 9.03 23.38 15.39
C GLN A 88 8.29 24.64 15.87
N LYS A 89 6.96 24.68 15.76
CA LYS A 89 6.15 25.79 16.29
C LYS A 89 6.30 25.94 17.80
N ALA A 90 6.29 24.84 18.54
CA ALA A 90 6.50 24.86 19.99
C ALA A 90 7.87 25.41 20.37
N ALA A 91 8.93 25.03 19.65
CA ALA A 91 10.28 25.55 19.85
C ALA A 91 10.36 27.06 19.55
N GLU A 92 9.73 27.53 18.48
CA GLU A 92 9.66 28.95 18.11
C GLU A 92 8.88 29.79 19.14
N ASP A 93 7.75 29.28 19.64
CA ASP A 93 6.96 29.95 20.69
C ASP A 93 7.76 30.05 22.00
N LEU A 94 8.45 28.97 22.38
CA LEU A 94 9.26 28.95 23.59
C LEU A 94 10.47 29.90 23.48
N GLY A 95 11.13 29.95 22.33
CA GLY A 95 12.20 30.90 22.04
C GLY A 95 11.73 32.36 22.17
N ARG A 96 10.55 32.67 21.60
CA ARG A 96 9.92 34.00 21.75
C ARG A 96 9.62 34.35 23.20
N LEU A 97 9.11 33.41 24.00
CA LEU A 97 8.86 33.66 25.42
C LEU A 97 10.15 33.91 26.19
N GLN A 98 11.22 33.19 25.87
CA GLN A 98 12.54 33.39 26.49
C GLN A 98 13.12 34.77 26.15
N GLU A 99 12.94 35.25 24.92
CA GLU A 99 13.32 36.61 24.50
C GLU A 99 12.52 37.72 25.20
N LEU A 100 11.25 37.45 25.56
CA LEU A 100 10.39 38.41 26.26
C LEU A 100 10.62 38.47 27.77
N LEU A 101 11.16 37.40 28.36
CA LEU A 101 11.37 37.26 29.81
C LEU A 101 12.83 37.46 30.25
N GLY A 102 13.77 37.51 29.30
CA GLY A 102 15.19 37.86 29.52
C GLY A 102 15.45 39.34 29.26
#